data_AF-A0A661M6Y1-F1
#
_entry.id   AF-A0A661M6Y1-F1
#
_cell.length_a   1.000
_cell.length_b   1.000
_cell.length_c   1.000
_cell.angle_alpha   90.00
_cell.angle_beta   90.00
_cell.angle_gamma   90.00
#
_symmetry.space_group_name_H-M   'P 1'
#
loop_
_entity.id
_entity.type
_entity.pdbx_description
1 polymer ?
#
loop_
_entity_poly.entity_id
_entity_poly.type
_entity_poly.pdbx_seq_one_letter_code
_entity_poly.pdbx_strand_id
1 'polypeptide(L)'
;DKDIIRDTILDFIEKGIQLVLVAGGMSVDPDDVSRVAINDAGATDLAYGSPVLPGAMFLYARIKDVPIMGLPACVLYYRATVFDLMLPRVLAGERITRRDLAEMAHGGLCLNCEKCHYPICPFGK
;
A
#
# COMPACT_ATOMS: atom_id res chain seq x y z
N ASP A 1 -7.19 16.58 -5.29
CA ASP A 1 -8.25 16.38 -6.30
C ASP A 1 -8.07 15.02 -6.95
N LYS A 2 -9.16 14.32 -7.23
CA LYS A 2 -9.15 12.98 -7.84
C LYS A 2 -8.51 13.00 -9.22
N ASP A 3 -8.86 13.96 -10.07
CA ASP A 3 -8.41 13.98 -11.46
C ASP A 3 -6.91 14.30 -11.54
N ILE A 4 -6.43 15.21 -10.67
CA ILE A 4 -4.99 15.51 -10.55
C ILE A 4 -4.19 14.27 -10.17
N ILE A 5 -4.68 13.47 -9.22
CA ILE A 5 -3.99 12.23 -8.79
C ILE A 5 -3.95 11.23 -9.95
N ARG A 6 -5.09 11.01 -10.62
CA ARG A 6 -5.20 10.11 -11.79
C ARG A 6 -4.19 10.50 -12.87
N ASP A 7 -4.21 11.77 -13.28
CA ASP A 7 -3.40 12.25 -14.38
C ASP A 7 -1.90 12.21 -14.05
N THR A 8 -1.54 12.48 -12.79
CA THR A 8 -0.14 12.34 -12.31
C THR A 8 0.34 10.89 -12.34
N ILE A 9 -0.52 9.93 -11.95
CA ILE A 9 -0.19 8.50 -12.03
C ILE A 9 0.11 8.10 -13.49
N LEU A 10 -0.75 8.52 -14.42
CA LEU A 10 -0.59 8.22 -15.85
C LEU A 10 0.67 8.87 -16.42
N ASP A 11 0.94 10.13 -16.11
CA ASP A 11 2.15 10.84 -16.52
C ASP A 11 3.43 10.16 -16.01
N PHE A 12 3.45 9.68 -14.76
CA PHE A 12 4.58 8.93 -14.22
C PHE A 12 4.81 7.63 -14.98
N ILE A 13 3.74 6.91 -15.32
CA ILE A 13 3.83 5.67 -16.08
C ILE A 13 4.34 5.94 -17.50
N GLU A 14 3.88 7.00 -18.16
CA GLU A 14 4.35 7.40 -19.49
C GLU A 14 5.83 7.79 -19.47
N LYS A 15 6.31 8.38 -18.37
CA LYS A 15 7.73 8.69 -18.14
C LYS A 15 8.59 7.48 -17.80
N GLY A 16 8.02 6.27 -17.74
CA GLY A 16 8.74 5.03 -17.48
C GLY A 16 9.05 4.78 -16.00
N ILE A 17 8.32 5.41 -15.08
CA ILE A 17 8.44 5.11 -13.64
C ILE A 17 7.96 3.67 -13.37
N GLN A 18 8.74 2.94 -12.58
CA GLN A 18 8.55 1.50 -12.35
C GLN A 18 7.86 1.15 -11.03
N LEU A 19 7.58 2.15 -10.19
CA LEU A 19 6.83 2.01 -8.94
C LEU A 19 6.19 3.35 -8.59
N VAL A 20 4.89 3.36 -8.31
CA VAL A 20 4.16 4.55 -7.89
C VAL A 20 3.66 4.37 -6.45
N LEU A 21 3.99 5.33 -5.59
CA LEU A 21 3.50 5.39 -4.22
C LEU A 21 2.51 6.54 -4.10
N VAL A 22 1.30 6.27 -3.62
CA VAL A 22 0.27 7.28 -3.37
C VAL A 22 0.05 7.34 -1.86
N ALA A 23 0.56 8.38 -1.20
CA ALA A 23 0.45 8.52 0.25
C ALA A 23 -0.65 9.52 0.62
N GLY A 24 -1.52 9.13 1.57
CA GLY A 24 -2.67 9.94 2.00
C GLY A 24 -3.90 9.75 1.11
N GLY A 25 -5.08 10.13 1.62
CA GLY A 25 -6.34 9.96 0.91
C GLY A 25 -6.79 8.49 0.76
N MET A 26 -6.34 7.62 1.67
CA MET A 26 -6.50 6.15 1.59
C MET A 26 -7.57 5.59 2.53
N SER A 27 -8.11 6.41 3.44
CA SER A 27 -9.15 6.06 4.41
C SER A 27 -10.49 5.80 3.71
N VAL A 28 -11.52 5.64 4.52
CA VAL A 28 -12.92 5.46 4.09
C VAL A 28 -13.70 6.78 4.04
N ASP A 29 -13.04 7.90 4.35
CA ASP A 29 -13.67 9.20 4.42
C ASP A 29 -14.18 9.66 3.03
N PRO A 30 -15.30 10.40 2.92
CA PRO A 30 -15.89 10.74 1.63
C PRO A 30 -14.99 11.60 0.73
N ASP A 31 -14.07 12.36 1.32
CA ASP A 31 -13.08 13.21 0.65
C ASP A 31 -11.77 12.47 0.30
N ASP A 32 -11.61 11.23 0.76
CA ASP A 32 -10.47 10.38 0.44
C ASP A 32 -10.61 9.76 -0.96
N VAL A 33 -10.09 10.50 -1.94
CA VAL A 33 -10.24 10.19 -3.37
C VAL A 33 -9.06 9.44 -3.98
N SER A 34 -7.98 9.17 -3.25
CA SER A 34 -6.77 8.54 -3.83
C SER A 34 -7.06 7.14 -4.37
N ARG A 35 -7.82 6.33 -3.64
CA ARG A 35 -8.23 4.99 -4.10
C ARG A 35 -9.07 5.07 -5.38
N VAL A 36 -9.98 6.04 -5.44
CA VAL A 36 -10.84 6.23 -6.62
C VAL A 36 -10.00 6.68 -7.81
N ALA A 37 -9.07 7.62 -7.62
CA ALA A 37 -8.16 8.08 -8.65
C ALA A 37 -7.27 6.95 -9.21
N ILE A 38 -6.76 6.07 -8.35
CA ILE A 38 -5.99 4.88 -8.77
C ILE A 38 -6.85 3.96 -9.63
N ASN A 39 -8.09 3.68 -9.21
CA ASN A 39 -9.02 2.87 -10.00
C ASN A 39 -9.37 3.54 -11.35
N ASP A 40 -9.65 4.83 -11.35
CA ASP A 40 -9.99 5.62 -12.55
C ASP A 40 -8.80 5.74 -13.52
N ALA A 41 -7.56 5.59 -13.03
CA ALA A 41 -6.36 5.51 -13.87
C ALA A 41 -6.25 4.17 -14.64
N GLY A 42 -7.20 3.25 -14.47
CA GLY A 42 -7.21 1.95 -15.13
C GLY A 42 -6.41 0.89 -14.37
N ALA A 43 -6.26 1.04 -13.05
CA ALA A 43 -5.59 0.06 -12.23
C ALA A 43 -6.32 -1.29 -12.22
N THR A 44 -5.54 -2.36 -12.22
CA THR A 44 -5.95 -3.77 -12.21
C THR A 44 -5.42 -4.44 -10.95
N ASP A 45 -5.94 -5.63 -10.63
CA ASP A 45 -5.57 -6.42 -9.44
C ASP A 45 -5.66 -5.63 -8.13
N LEU A 46 -6.69 -4.78 -8.04
CA LEU A 46 -6.86 -3.89 -6.90
C LEU A 46 -7.22 -4.69 -5.63
N ALA A 47 -6.27 -4.75 -4.71
CA ALA A 47 -6.42 -5.28 -3.38
C ALA A 47 -6.36 -4.11 -2.39
N TYR A 48 -7.48 -3.85 -1.72
CA TYR A 48 -7.62 -2.77 -0.76
C TYR A 48 -7.99 -3.33 0.61
N GLY A 49 -7.32 -2.82 1.63
CA GLY A 49 -7.42 -3.33 2.98
C GLY A 49 -6.36 -4.39 3.25
N SER A 50 -5.76 -4.32 4.43
CA SER A 50 -4.87 -5.36 4.96
C SER A 50 -5.29 -5.73 6.39
N PRO A 51 -5.10 -6.99 6.81
CA PRO A 51 -5.30 -7.38 8.20
C PRO A 51 -4.08 -7.02 9.06
N VAL A 52 -3.34 -5.96 8.68
CA VAL A 52 -2.11 -5.51 9.33
C VAL A 52 -2.35 -4.15 9.99
N LEU A 53 -1.93 -4.02 11.23
CA LEU A 53 -1.99 -2.77 11.99
C LEU A 53 -0.60 -2.46 12.55
N PRO A 54 0.02 -1.30 12.22
CA PRO A 54 -0.49 -0.18 11.42
C PRO A 54 -0.47 -0.45 9.91
N GLY A 55 -1.51 -0.03 9.21
CA GLY A 55 -1.60 -0.21 7.75
C GLY A 55 -2.93 -0.74 7.21
N ALA A 56 -3.99 -0.75 8.02
CA ALA A 56 -5.24 -1.42 7.67
C ALA A 56 -5.82 -1.00 6.31
N MET A 57 -5.64 0.27 5.90
CA MET A 57 -6.15 0.81 4.63
C MET A 57 -5.12 0.83 3.49
N PHE A 58 -4.12 -0.06 3.54
CA PHE A 58 -3.17 -0.23 2.44
C PHE A 58 -3.87 -0.71 1.16
N LEU A 59 -3.34 -0.25 0.03
CA LEU A 59 -3.80 -0.64 -1.30
C LEU A 59 -2.62 -1.12 -2.11
N TYR A 60 -2.80 -2.25 -2.79
CA TYR A 60 -1.97 -2.69 -3.88
C TYR A 60 -2.81 -2.75 -5.16
N ALA A 61 -2.26 -2.25 -6.25
CA ALA A 61 -2.83 -2.40 -7.59
C ALA A 61 -1.72 -2.27 -8.63
N ARG A 62 -2.08 -2.38 -9.90
CA ARG A 62 -1.13 -2.25 -11.01
C ARG A 62 -1.71 -1.59 -12.22
N ILE A 63 -0.90 -0.83 -12.94
CA ILE A 63 -1.20 -0.41 -14.31
C ILE A 63 -0.14 -1.03 -15.22
N LYS A 64 -0.58 -1.94 -16.11
CA LYS A 64 0.33 -2.83 -16.85
C LYS A 64 1.23 -3.61 -15.86
N ASP A 65 2.55 -3.45 -15.97
CA ASP A 65 3.52 -4.08 -15.05
C ASP A 65 4.00 -3.12 -13.94
N VAL A 66 3.50 -1.89 -13.88
CA VAL A 66 3.91 -0.91 -12.86
C VAL A 66 3.07 -1.11 -11.58
N PRO A 67 3.66 -1.54 -10.46
CA PRO A 67 2.98 -1.59 -9.18
C PRO A 67 2.63 -0.19 -8.67
N ILE A 68 1.44 -0.09 -8.08
CA ILE A 68 0.92 1.09 -7.42
C ILE A 68 0.58 0.69 -5.98
N MET A 69 1.15 1.41 -5.02
CA MET A 69 0.87 1.19 -3.60
C MET A 69 0.26 2.44 -2.98
N GLY A 70 -0.96 2.29 -2.48
CA GLY A 70 -1.64 3.31 -1.69
C GLY A 70 -1.30 3.17 -0.21
N LEU A 71 -0.71 4.21 0.36
CA LEU A 71 -0.14 4.21 1.71
C LEU A 71 -1.01 5.03 2.67
N PRO A 72 -1.56 4.40 3.74
CA PRO A 72 -2.27 5.14 4.78
C PRO A 72 -1.30 6.05 5.54
N ALA A 73 -1.80 7.17 6.09
CA ALA A 73 -0.98 8.18 6.77
C ALA A 73 -0.15 7.64 7.96
N CYS A 74 -0.51 6.47 8.50
CA CYS A 74 0.26 5.82 9.56
C CYS A 74 1.72 5.55 9.19
N VAL A 75 2.06 5.45 7.89
CA VAL A 75 3.46 5.30 7.44
C VAL A 75 4.36 6.47 7.84
N LEU A 76 3.79 7.63 8.17
CA LEU A 76 4.55 8.80 8.62
C LEU A 76 4.89 8.75 10.12
N TYR A 77 4.11 8.00 10.90
CA TYR A 77 4.18 8.04 12.37
C TYR A 77 4.73 6.76 12.98
N TYR A 78 4.47 5.62 12.36
CA TYR A 78 4.89 4.33 12.86
C TYR A 78 6.19 3.88 12.22
N ARG A 79 7.08 3.30 13.03
CA ARG A 79 8.40 2.81 12.58
C ARG A 79 8.33 1.57 11.68
N ALA A 80 7.28 0.78 11.82
CA ALA A 80 7.04 -0.42 11.05
C ALA A 80 5.53 -0.53 10.80
N THR A 81 5.18 -0.78 9.54
CA THR A 81 3.81 -0.82 9.02
C THR A 81 3.68 -1.93 7.99
N VAL A 82 2.48 -2.12 7.45
CA VAL A 82 2.26 -2.99 6.29
C VAL A 82 3.14 -2.62 5.09
N PHE A 83 3.55 -1.36 4.93
CA PHE A 83 4.42 -0.96 3.83
C PHE A 83 5.79 -1.63 3.93
N ASP A 84 6.35 -1.73 5.14
CA ASP A 84 7.62 -2.40 5.40
C ASP A 84 7.54 -3.92 5.12
N LEU A 85 6.36 -4.52 5.25
CA LEU A 85 6.11 -5.91 4.90
C LEU A 85 5.93 -6.11 3.39
N MET A 86 5.23 -5.20 2.71
CA MET A 86 4.83 -5.34 1.31
C MET A 86 5.88 -4.85 0.32
N LEU A 87 6.57 -3.74 0.62
CA LEU A 87 7.56 -3.15 -0.28
C LEU A 87 8.65 -4.16 -0.71
N PRO A 88 9.28 -4.94 0.19
CA PRO A 88 10.30 -5.90 -0.22
C PRO A 88 9.78 -6.96 -1.20
N ARG A 89 8.55 -7.45 -0.98
CA ARG A 89 7.90 -8.44 -1.87
C ARG A 89 7.61 -7.84 -3.25
N VAL A 90 7.08 -6.62 -3.29
CA VAL A 90 6.81 -5.91 -4.55
C VAL A 90 8.10 -5.62 -5.31
N LEU A 91 9.17 -5.19 -4.61
CA LEU A 91 10.48 -4.98 -5.22
C LEU A 91 11.14 -6.27 -5.71
N ALA A 92 10.81 -7.41 -5.10
CA ALA A 92 11.20 -8.73 -5.60
C ALA A 92 10.40 -9.19 -6.85
N GLY A 93 9.46 -8.37 -7.33
CA GLY A 93 8.62 -8.66 -8.49
C GLY A 93 7.38 -9.49 -8.16
N GLU A 94 7.07 -9.70 -6.87
CA GLU A 94 5.86 -10.44 -6.49
C GLU A 94 4.59 -9.66 -6.88
N ARG A 95 3.61 -10.43 -7.37
CA ARG A 95 2.28 -9.93 -7.74
C ARG A 95 1.36 -10.16 -6.55
N ILE A 96 1.15 -9.13 -5.73
CA ILE A 96 0.40 -9.27 -4.48
C ILE A 96 -1.09 -9.49 -4.77
N THR A 97 -1.64 -10.57 -4.22
CA THR A 97 -3.06 -10.89 -4.31
C THR A 97 -3.77 -10.59 -2.99
N ARG A 98 -5.11 -10.61 -3.02
CA ARG A 98 -5.90 -10.56 -1.78
C ARG A 98 -5.58 -11.70 -0.82
N ARG A 99 -5.17 -12.87 -1.33
CA ARG A 99 -4.79 -14.02 -0.48
C ARG A 99 -3.49 -13.73 0.25
N ASP A 100 -2.50 -13.16 -0.43
CA ASP A 100 -1.23 -12.74 0.19
C ASP A 100 -1.45 -11.76 1.34
N LEU A 101 -2.40 -10.81 1.18
CA LEU A 101 -2.78 -9.90 2.25
C LEU A 101 -3.46 -10.64 3.41
N ALA A 102 -4.39 -11.55 3.11
CA ALA A 102 -5.13 -12.31 4.12
C ALA A 102 -4.23 -13.21 4.98
N GLU A 103 -3.17 -13.78 4.39
CA GLU A 103 -2.21 -14.62 5.11
C GLU A 103 -1.45 -13.86 6.20
N MET A 104 -1.37 -12.52 6.12
CA MET A 104 -0.80 -11.67 7.17
C MET A 104 -1.71 -11.43 8.37
N ALA A 105 -2.92 -12.00 8.41
CA ALA A 105 -3.83 -11.80 9.53
C ALA A 105 -3.27 -12.37 10.84
N HIS A 106 -2.50 -13.45 10.76
CA HIS A 106 -1.70 -13.92 11.88
C HIS A 106 -0.39 -13.11 11.93
N GLY A 107 -0.04 -12.56 13.09
CA GLY A 107 1.18 -11.74 13.25
C GLY A 107 1.09 -10.32 12.65
N GLY A 108 -0.04 -9.93 12.06
CA GLY A 108 -0.24 -8.61 11.46
C GLY A 108 -0.33 -7.43 12.44
N LEU A 109 -0.24 -7.66 13.75
CA LEU A 109 -0.32 -6.60 14.77
C LEU A 109 1.08 -6.19 15.24
N CYS A 110 1.47 -4.94 15.00
CA CYS A 110 2.64 -4.35 15.63
C CYS A 110 2.32 -4.02 17.09
N LEU A 111 3.15 -4.52 18.01
CA LEU A 111 2.97 -4.32 19.45
C LEU A 111 3.43 -2.95 19.96
N ASN A 112 3.97 -2.10 19.07
CA ASN A 112 4.45 -0.75 19.41
C ASN A 112 5.40 -0.73 20.62
N CYS A 113 6.33 -1.68 20.67
CA CYS A 113 7.31 -1.79 21.75
C CYS A 113 8.12 -0.49 21.93
N GLU A 114 8.48 -0.16 23.17
CA GLU A 114 9.29 1.03 23.50
C GLU A 114 10.58 1.09 22.68
N LYS A 115 11.28 -0.04 22.57
CA LYS A 115 12.35 -0.25 21.59
C LYS A 115 11.83 -1.08 20.43
N CYS A 116 11.99 -0.58 19.20
CA CYS A 116 11.61 -1.33 18.02
C CYS A 116 12.57 -2.49 17.78
N HIS A 117 12.02 -3.69 17.57
CA HIS A 117 12.77 -4.93 17.30
C HIS A 117 12.46 -5.53 15.92
N TYR A 118 11.66 -4.85 15.09
CA TYR A 118 11.45 -5.26 13.70
C TYR A 118 12.79 -5.27 12.93
N PRO A 119 13.08 -6.27 12.10
CA PRO A 119 12.24 -7.40 11.67
C PRO A 119 12.39 -8.70 12.50
N ILE A 120 13.08 -8.65 13.63
CA ILE A 120 13.35 -9.83 14.48
C ILE A 120 12.12 -10.23 15.32
N CYS A 121 11.13 -9.34 15.49
CA CYS A 121 9.90 -9.61 16.23
C CYS A 121 8.87 -10.46 15.42
N PRO A 122 7.72 -10.84 16.02
CA PRO A 122 6.65 -11.58 15.35
C PRO A 122 5.81 -10.77 14.34
N PHE A 123 6.04 -9.47 14.19
CA PHE A 123 5.25 -8.64 13.29
C PHE A 123 5.46 -9.07 11.82
N GLY A 124 4.37 -9.41 11.13
CA GLY A 124 4.37 -9.90 9.75
C GLY A 124 4.78 -11.36 9.57
N LYS A 125 4.62 -12.20 10.61
CA LYS A 125 4.98 -13.64 10.61
C LYS A 125 3.84 -14.57 11.03
#